data_AF-A0A6A5YQ42-F1
#
_entry.id   AF-A0A6A5YQ42-F1
#
_cell.length_a   1.000
_cell.length_b   1.000
_cell.length_c   1.000
_cell.angle_alpha   90.00
_cell.angle_beta   90.00
_cell.angle_gamma   90.00
#
_symmetry.space_group_name_H-M   'P 1'
#
loop_
_entity.id
_entity.type
_entity.pdbx_description
1 polymer ?
#
loop_
_entity_poly.entity_id
_entity_poly.type
_entity_poly.pdbx_seq_one_letter_code
_entity_poly.pdbx_strand_id
1 'polypeptide(L)'
;MAAIELFTAATPNGQKISIVLEEFSIPYKTTPIDLGADQQKNTRNYFSFKDADEKSEMVQWLFFQNAGVGPMQGQANRFFRYAPKKIQYGIDRYQNETRRLYSVLEARLSEERREYLVGKSGGKYSIADISTFAWVRCAPWAGVDLSKFPKLDAWRAQIEARPAVQKGLLAPNGEDQIVKWRENPDVDDPFKSRGNYTLLPIFFLSTVAFRPSHVA
;
A
#
# COMPACT_ATOMS: atom_id res chain seq x y z
N MET A 1 18.19 -3.11 -18.72
CA MET A 1 17.27 -2.95 -17.57
C MET A 1 16.57 -4.28 -17.33
N ALA A 2 16.26 -4.65 -16.08
CA ALA A 2 15.46 -5.84 -15.82
C ALA A 2 14.01 -5.57 -16.27
N ALA A 3 13.49 -6.39 -17.19
CA ALA A 3 12.10 -6.28 -17.64
C ALA A 3 11.14 -6.49 -16.46
N ILE A 4 10.14 -5.61 -16.32
CA ILE A 4 9.07 -5.79 -15.35
C ILE A 4 8.27 -7.03 -15.75
N GLU A 5 7.97 -7.93 -14.81
CA GLU A 5 7.09 -9.08 -15.03
C GLU A 5 5.81 -8.89 -14.23
N LEU A 6 4.68 -8.76 -14.92
CA LEU A 6 3.34 -8.62 -14.35
C LEU A 6 2.69 -10.00 -14.20
N PHE A 7 2.60 -10.48 -12.96
CA PHE A 7 1.80 -11.65 -12.63
C PHE A 7 0.35 -11.22 -12.39
N THR A 8 -0.59 -11.67 -13.22
CA THR A 8 -1.99 -11.23 -13.14
C THR A 8 -2.99 -12.33 -13.48
N ALA A 9 -4.21 -12.20 -12.97
CA ALA A 9 -5.34 -13.06 -13.33
C ALA A 9 -6.45 -12.19 -13.94
N ALA A 10 -7.28 -12.77 -14.81
CA ALA A 10 -8.40 -12.10 -15.45
C ALA A 10 -9.53 -11.80 -14.43
N THR A 11 -9.29 -10.84 -13.54
CA THR A 11 -10.28 -10.34 -12.60
C THR A 11 -10.92 -9.07 -13.16
N PRO A 12 -12.24 -8.83 -12.94
CA PRO A 12 -12.92 -7.66 -13.49
C PRO A 12 -12.29 -6.30 -13.12
N ASN A 13 -11.54 -6.23 -12.01
CA ASN A 13 -10.94 -4.99 -11.50
C ASN A 13 -9.40 -5.00 -11.47
N GLY A 14 -8.75 -6.06 -11.97
CA GLY A 14 -7.29 -6.23 -11.97
C GLY A 14 -6.55 -5.49 -13.09
N GLN A 15 -7.16 -4.47 -13.69
CA GLN A 15 -6.67 -3.83 -14.92
C GLN A 15 -5.70 -2.67 -14.67
N LYS A 16 -5.67 -2.13 -13.45
CA LYS A 16 -4.99 -0.85 -13.15
C LYS A 16 -3.48 -0.88 -13.44
N ILE A 17 -2.80 -1.96 -13.07
CA ILE A 17 -1.35 -2.07 -13.28
C ILE A 17 -1.04 -2.18 -14.77
N SER A 18 -1.80 -2.98 -15.52
CA SER A 18 -1.68 -3.06 -16.97
C SER A 18 -1.90 -1.70 -17.63
N ILE A 19 -2.98 -0.99 -17.27
CA ILE A 19 -3.28 0.35 -17.80
C ILE A 19 -2.08 1.29 -17.58
N VAL A 20 -1.51 1.35 -16.37
CA VAL A 20 -0.38 2.26 -16.10
C VAL A 20 0.87 1.87 -16.90
N LEU A 21 1.16 0.57 -17.03
CA LEU A 21 2.31 0.11 -17.81
C LEU A 21 2.17 0.48 -19.29
N GLU A 22 0.96 0.35 -19.85
CA GLU A 22 0.64 0.77 -21.22
C GLU A 22 0.71 2.31 -21.38
N GLU A 23 0.05 3.06 -20.50
CA GLU A 23 0.00 4.54 -20.54
C GLU A 23 1.40 5.18 -20.45
N PHE A 24 2.33 4.54 -19.75
CA PHE A 24 3.71 5.00 -19.63
C PHE A 24 4.68 4.34 -20.62
N SER A 25 4.18 3.48 -21.52
CA SER A 25 5.00 2.77 -22.51
C SER A 25 6.18 2.02 -21.87
N ILE A 26 5.96 1.42 -20.69
CA ILE A 26 7.00 0.71 -19.93
C ILE A 26 7.03 -0.75 -20.40
N PRO A 27 8.15 -1.27 -20.93
CA PRO A 27 8.22 -2.67 -21.36
C PRO A 27 8.02 -3.64 -20.20
N TYR A 28 7.06 -4.55 -20.35
CA TYR A 28 6.78 -5.58 -19.36
C TYR A 28 6.39 -6.91 -20.01
N LYS A 29 6.57 -8.00 -19.26
CA LYS A 29 6.09 -9.34 -19.61
C LYS A 29 4.88 -9.67 -18.75
N THR A 30 3.77 -10.07 -19.36
CA THR A 30 2.61 -10.59 -18.62
C THR A 30 2.74 -12.10 -18.42
N THR A 31 2.58 -12.55 -17.17
CA THR A 31 2.50 -13.97 -16.81
C THR A 31 1.15 -14.22 -16.15
N PRO A 32 0.22 -14.94 -16.80
CA PRO A 32 -1.06 -15.27 -16.18
C PRO A 32 -0.86 -16.17 -14.97
N ILE A 33 -1.63 -15.96 -13.91
CA ILE A 33 -1.66 -16.82 -12.73
C ILE A 33 -3.07 -17.40 -12.51
N ASP A 34 -3.12 -18.67 -12.15
CA ASP A 34 -4.34 -19.38 -11.79
C ASP A 34 -4.64 -19.20 -10.30
N LEU A 35 -5.71 -18.45 -10.01
CA LEU A 35 -6.16 -18.19 -8.64
C LEU A 35 -6.81 -19.42 -7.98
N GLY A 36 -7.43 -20.29 -8.78
CA GLY A 36 -8.09 -21.53 -8.31
C GLY A 36 -7.09 -22.63 -7.98
N ALA A 37 -5.95 -22.66 -8.69
CA ALA A 37 -4.80 -23.50 -8.38
C ALA A 37 -3.83 -22.86 -7.37
N ASP A 38 -4.24 -21.76 -6.72
CA ASP A 38 -3.45 -21.09 -5.69
C ASP A 38 -2.05 -20.61 -6.17
N GLN A 39 -1.86 -20.30 -7.45
CA GLN A 39 -0.55 -19.86 -7.98
C GLN A 39 -0.12 -18.48 -7.43
N GLN A 40 -1.07 -17.66 -7.01
CA GLN A 40 -0.85 -16.44 -6.23
C GLN A 40 -0.22 -16.74 -4.86
N LYS A 41 -0.41 -17.96 -4.34
CA LYS A 41 0.23 -18.38 -3.09
C LYS A 41 1.68 -18.69 -3.42
N ASN A 42 2.54 -17.79 -2.95
CA ASN A 42 3.99 -17.91 -2.96
C ASN A 42 4.41 -19.31 -2.49
N THR A 43 4.74 -20.23 -3.42
CA THR A 43 5.08 -21.63 -3.11
C THR A 43 6.30 -21.76 -2.19
N ARG A 44 7.12 -20.70 -2.09
CA ARG A 44 8.27 -20.58 -1.19
C ARG A 44 7.98 -19.78 0.09
N ASN A 45 6.77 -19.25 0.26
CA ASN A 45 6.30 -18.46 1.41
C ASN A 45 7.24 -17.28 1.77
N TYR A 46 7.84 -16.59 0.79
CA TYR A 46 8.72 -15.44 1.10
C TYR A 46 7.99 -14.33 1.86
N PHE A 47 6.74 -14.03 1.48
CA PHE A 47 5.89 -12.99 2.11
C PHE A 47 4.62 -13.59 2.73
N SER A 48 4.66 -14.87 3.09
CA SER A 48 3.57 -15.66 3.67
C SER A 48 4.12 -16.58 4.77
N PHE A 49 3.27 -17.38 5.40
CA PHE A 49 3.62 -18.27 6.51
C PHE A 49 3.33 -19.74 6.17
N LYS A 50 4.18 -20.62 6.69
CA LYS A 50 3.97 -22.08 6.64
C LYS A 50 3.11 -22.56 7.81
N ASP A 51 3.31 -21.97 8.98
CA ASP A 51 2.49 -22.17 10.17
C ASP A 51 1.05 -21.71 9.88
N ALA A 52 0.08 -22.56 10.24
CA ALA A 52 -1.33 -22.34 9.92
C ALA A 52 -1.91 -21.15 10.69
N ASP A 53 -1.49 -20.93 11.94
CA ASP A 53 -2.01 -19.86 12.78
C ASP A 53 -1.48 -18.51 12.30
N GLU A 54 -0.18 -18.42 12.01
CA GLU A 54 0.42 -17.20 11.45
C GLU A 54 -0.16 -16.88 10.05
N LYS A 55 -0.47 -17.91 9.25
CA LYS A 55 -1.13 -17.73 7.95
C LYS A 55 -2.57 -17.22 8.12
N SER A 56 -3.31 -17.75 9.08
CA SER A 56 -4.65 -17.26 9.42
C SER A 56 -4.61 -15.81 9.89
N GLU A 57 -3.69 -15.48 10.79
CA GLU A 57 -3.47 -14.11 11.27
C GLU A 57 -3.12 -13.16 10.12
N MET A 58 -2.24 -13.58 9.20
CA MET A 58 -1.92 -12.79 7.99
C MET A 58 -3.17 -12.47 7.17
N VAL A 59 -4.03 -13.46 6.96
CA VAL A 59 -5.28 -13.28 6.22
C VAL A 59 -6.21 -12.31 6.95
N GLN A 60 -6.32 -12.41 8.28
CA GLN A 60 -7.12 -11.47 9.07
C GLN A 60 -6.64 -10.02 8.90
N TRP A 61 -5.33 -9.78 8.95
CA TRP A 61 -4.75 -8.45 8.72
C TRP A 61 -4.94 -7.95 7.28
N LEU A 62 -4.87 -8.83 6.28
CA LEU A 62 -5.20 -8.47 4.90
C LEU A 62 -6.67 -8.05 4.76
N PHE A 63 -7.60 -8.77 5.39
CA PHE A 63 -9.02 -8.39 5.37
C PHE A 63 -9.28 -7.10 6.15
N PHE A 64 -8.57 -6.88 7.26
CA PHE A 64 -8.60 -5.60 7.97
C PHE A 64 -8.13 -4.45 7.08
N GLN A 65 -7.05 -4.63 6.32
CA GLN A 65 -6.57 -3.63 5.36
C GLN A 65 -7.59 -3.41 4.24
N ASN A 66 -8.10 -4.49 3.63
CA ASN A 66 -8.98 -4.45 2.47
C ASN A 66 -10.37 -3.88 2.78
N ALA A 67 -10.93 -4.17 3.96
CA ALA A 67 -12.26 -3.72 4.36
C ALA A 67 -12.26 -2.45 5.23
N GLY A 68 -11.15 -2.17 5.92
CA GLY A 68 -10.99 -1.03 6.81
C GLY A 68 -10.07 0.03 6.22
N VAL A 69 -8.76 -0.16 6.39
CA VAL A 69 -7.74 0.88 6.13
C VAL A 69 -7.89 1.50 4.74
N GLY A 70 -7.92 0.67 3.70
CA GLY A 70 -7.98 1.14 2.31
C GLY A 70 -9.24 1.95 2.00
N PRO A 71 -10.44 1.38 2.15
CA PRO A 71 -11.69 2.08 1.84
C PRO A 71 -11.90 3.35 2.67
N MET A 72 -11.61 3.32 3.97
CA MET A 72 -11.87 4.47 4.86
C MET A 72 -10.90 5.63 4.57
N GLN A 73 -9.62 5.33 4.38
CA GLN A 73 -8.65 6.36 3.97
C GLN A 73 -8.94 6.87 2.55
N GLY A 74 -9.39 6.01 1.63
CA GLY A 74 -9.84 6.40 0.30
C GLY A 74 -10.99 7.43 0.33
N GLN A 75 -11.96 7.23 1.23
CA GLN A 75 -13.03 8.20 1.45
C GLN A 75 -12.51 9.50 2.09
N ALA A 76 -11.59 9.41 3.05
CA ALA A 76 -10.95 10.58 3.64
C ALA A 76 -10.26 11.42 2.55
N ASN A 77 -9.51 10.78 1.64
CA ASN A 77 -8.89 11.45 0.50
C ASN A 77 -9.93 12.13 -0.41
N ARG A 78 -11.06 11.46 -0.69
CA ARG A 78 -12.12 12.03 -1.52
C ARG A 78 -12.70 13.30 -0.92
N PHE A 79 -13.14 13.26 0.33
CA PHE A 79 -13.77 14.41 0.98
C PHE A 79 -12.77 15.53 1.28
N PHE A 80 -11.54 15.16 1.68
CA PHE A 80 -10.52 16.11 2.08
C PHE A 80 -9.88 16.81 0.88
N ARG A 81 -9.53 16.10 -0.21
CA ARG A 81 -8.79 16.70 -1.33
C ARG A 81 -9.59 16.92 -2.60
N TYR A 82 -10.43 15.97 -2.97
CA TYR A 82 -10.99 15.93 -4.33
C TYR A 82 -12.44 16.42 -4.44
N ALA A 83 -13.18 16.50 -3.33
CA ALA A 83 -14.55 16.98 -3.37
C ALA A 83 -14.59 18.44 -3.85
N PRO A 84 -15.43 18.77 -4.86
CA PRO A 84 -15.48 20.12 -5.44
C PRO A 84 -15.97 21.16 -4.43
N LYS A 85 -16.68 20.73 -3.39
CA LYS A 85 -17.08 21.54 -2.24
C LYS A 85 -16.65 20.82 -0.97
N LYS A 86 -16.17 21.58 0.01
CA LYS A 86 -15.81 21.03 1.32
C LYS A 86 -17.07 20.66 2.08
N ILE A 87 -17.16 19.41 2.51
CA ILE A 87 -18.24 18.87 3.34
C ILE A 87 -17.61 18.44 4.65
N GLN A 88 -17.63 19.32 5.65
CA GLN A 88 -16.86 19.14 6.89
C GLN A 88 -17.20 17.82 7.60
N TYR A 89 -18.50 17.48 7.69
CA TYR A 89 -18.94 16.21 8.25
C TYR A 89 -18.31 14.98 7.56
N GLY A 90 -18.20 15.00 6.22
CA GLY A 90 -17.57 13.91 5.47
C GLY A 90 -16.08 13.82 5.73
N ILE A 91 -15.39 14.97 5.78
CA ILE A 91 -13.97 15.04 6.13
C ILE A 91 -13.75 14.46 7.53
N ASP A 92 -14.46 14.97 8.53
CA ASP A 92 -14.30 14.58 9.93
C ASP A 92 -14.60 13.09 10.11
N ARG A 93 -15.71 12.60 9.54
CA ARG A 93 -16.11 11.19 9.64
C ARG A 93 -14.99 10.26 9.18
N TYR A 94 -14.47 10.47 7.98
CA TYR A 94 -13.51 9.53 7.38
C TYR A 94 -12.09 9.74 7.89
N GLN A 95 -11.70 10.96 8.28
CA GLN A 95 -10.44 11.16 8.99
C GLN A 95 -10.45 10.53 10.38
N ASN A 96 -11.55 10.67 11.13
CA ASN A 96 -11.69 10.04 12.45
C ASN A 96 -11.66 8.52 12.35
N GLU A 97 -12.35 7.94 11.37
CA GLU A 97 -12.30 6.48 11.17
C GLU A 97 -10.90 6.01 10.72
N THR A 98 -10.21 6.77 9.88
CA THR A 98 -8.81 6.48 9.51
C THR A 98 -7.89 6.50 10.74
N ARG A 99 -8.03 7.51 11.62
CA ARG A 99 -7.29 7.59 12.90
C ARG A 99 -7.61 6.39 13.80
N ARG A 100 -8.87 5.97 13.88
CA ARG A 100 -9.28 4.78 14.66
C ARG A 100 -8.66 3.49 14.11
N LEU A 101 -8.58 3.34 12.79
CA LEU A 101 -7.91 2.19 12.18
C LEU A 101 -6.40 2.23 12.42
N TYR A 102 -5.79 3.41 12.38
CA TYR A 102 -4.38 3.57 12.73
C TYR A 102 -4.11 3.29 14.21
N SER A 103 -5.04 3.59 15.13
CA SER A 103 -4.88 3.20 16.53
C SER A 103 -4.89 1.68 16.73
N VAL A 104 -5.60 0.92 15.89
CA VAL A 104 -5.53 -0.56 15.90
C VAL A 104 -4.15 -1.05 15.45
N LEU A 105 -3.60 -0.45 14.38
CA LEU A 105 -2.24 -0.76 13.92
C LEU A 105 -1.18 -0.36 14.96
N GLU A 106 -1.31 0.82 15.57
CA GLU A 106 -0.44 1.30 16.65
C GLU A 106 -0.45 0.34 17.83
N ALA A 107 -1.64 -0.09 18.28
CA ALA A 107 -1.78 -1.04 19.38
C ALA A 107 -1.07 -2.36 19.07
N ARG A 108 -1.27 -2.89 17.84
CA ARG A 108 -0.59 -4.10 17.39
C ARG A 108 0.94 -3.95 17.40
N LEU A 109 1.45 -2.85 16.85
CA LEU A 109 2.89 -2.57 16.76
C LEU A 109 3.51 -2.16 18.10
N SER A 110 2.69 -1.86 19.11
CA SER A 110 3.12 -1.58 20.47
C SER A 110 3.30 -2.84 21.32
N GLU A 111 2.85 -4.01 20.84
CA GLU A 111 3.11 -5.28 21.50
C GLU A 111 4.62 -5.55 21.62
N GLU A 112 5.04 -6.20 22.71
CA GLU A 112 6.46 -6.38 23.01
C GLU A 112 7.20 -7.09 21.87
N ARG A 113 8.36 -6.54 21.50
CA ARG A 113 9.26 -7.05 20.44
C ARG A 113 8.65 -7.06 19.02
N ARG A 114 7.53 -6.38 18.74
CA ARG A 114 6.89 -6.35 17.42
C ARG A 114 7.62 -5.46 16.40
N GLU A 115 8.03 -6.04 15.27
CA GLU A 115 8.64 -5.36 14.12
C GLU A 115 7.72 -5.31 12.89
N TYR A 116 6.83 -6.31 12.73
CA TYR A 116 5.89 -6.44 11.61
C TYR A 116 4.50 -6.85 12.10
N LEU A 117 3.47 -6.70 11.27
CA LEU A 117 2.08 -6.94 11.69
C LEU A 117 1.80 -8.39 12.11
N VAL A 118 2.48 -9.36 11.49
CA VAL A 118 2.16 -10.79 11.61
C VAL A 118 3.40 -11.59 11.97
N GLY A 119 3.20 -12.60 12.80
CA GLY A 119 4.20 -13.65 13.04
C GLY A 119 4.76 -13.66 14.46
N LYS A 120 5.35 -14.78 14.84
CA LYS A 120 5.93 -15.02 16.17
C LYS A 120 7.27 -14.27 16.33
N SER A 121 7.70 -14.07 17.57
CA SER A 121 9.02 -13.49 17.92
C SER A 121 9.33 -12.15 17.25
N GLY A 122 8.36 -11.26 17.21
CA GLY A 122 8.49 -9.94 16.60
C GLY A 122 7.98 -9.83 15.17
N GLY A 123 7.57 -10.95 14.58
CA GLY A 123 6.89 -10.97 13.30
C GLY A 123 7.83 -11.07 12.11
N LYS A 124 7.22 -11.23 10.94
CA LYS A 124 7.90 -11.40 9.66
C LYS A 124 7.22 -10.50 8.63
N TYR A 125 8.04 -9.77 7.88
CA TYR A 125 7.57 -8.98 6.75
C TYR A 125 6.77 -9.82 5.77
N SER A 126 5.50 -9.44 5.57
CA SER A 126 4.53 -10.23 4.82
C SER A 126 3.69 -9.38 3.88
N ILE A 127 2.80 -10.02 3.12
CA ILE A 127 1.84 -9.29 2.29
C ILE A 127 0.88 -8.42 3.10
N ALA A 128 0.64 -8.72 4.39
CA ALA A 128 -0.13 -7.85 5.27
C ALA A 128 0.58 -6.50 5.51
N ASP A 129 1.91 -6.53 5.67
CA ASP A 129 2.71 -5.32 5.80
C ASP A 129 2.75 -4.55 4.47
N ILE A 130 3.03 -5.24 3.36
CA ILE A 130 3.12 -4.65 2.02
C ILE A 130 1.81 -3.92 1.67
N SER A 131 0.66 -4.59 1.86
CA SER A 131 -0.65 -4.02 1.51
C SER A 131 -1.01 -2.82 2.39
N THR A 132 -0.64 -2.85 3.67
CA THR A 132 -1.01 -1.80 4.64
C THR A 132 -0.06 -0.60 4.54
N PHE A 133 1.23 -0.85 4.31
CA PHE A 133 2.28 0.17 4.25
C PHE A 133 1.97 1.23 3.20
N ALA A 134 1.54 0.82 2.02
CA ALA A 134 1.20 1.73 0.92
C ALA A 134 0.17 2.80 1.33
N TRP A 135 -0.79 2.44 2.18
CA TRP A 135 -1.81 3.36 2.69
C TRP A 135 -1.30 4.25 3.81
N VAL A 136 -0.65 3.67 4.82
CA VAL A 136 -0.10 4.41 5.97
C VAL A 136 0.93 5.44 5.51
N ARG A 137 1.77 5.09 4.54
CA ARG A 137 2.74 6.00 3.92
C ARG A 137 2.08 7.28 3.38
N CYS A 138 0.86 7.16 2.88
CA CYS A 138 0.06 8.25 2.31
C CYS A 138 -0.86 8.95 3.32
N ALA A 139 -0.70 8.73 4.63
CA ALA A 139 -1.53 9.33 5.67
C ALA A 139 -1.68 10.86 5.57
N PRO A 140 -0.63 11.66 5.28
CA PRO A 140 -0.77 13.10 5.11
C PRO A 140 -1.72 13.48 3.96
N TRP A 141 -1.84 12.64 2.94
CA TRP A 141 -2.77 12.85 1.82
C TRP A 141 -4.24 12.84 2.29
N ALA A 142 -4.53 12.02 3.30
CA ALA A 142 -5.84 11.93 3.94
C ALA A 142 -6.07 13.02 4.99
N GLY A 143 -5.05 13.85 5.28
CA GLY A 143 -5.08 14.81 6.39
C GLY A 143 -5.01 14.15 7.76
N VAL A 144 -4.33 13.01 7.86
CA VAL A 144 -4.10 12.30 9.13
C VAL A 144 -2.63 12.47 9.54
N ASP A 145 -2.42 12.97 10.75
CA ASP A 145 -1.11 13.17 11.36
C ASP A 145 -0.59 11.87 11.99
N LEU A 146 0.51 11.34 11.45
CA LEU A 146 1.16 10.13 11.95
C LEU A 146 1.97 10.35 13.24
N SER A 147 2.28 11.59 13.62
CA SER A 147 3.03 11.87 14.86
C SER A 147 2.30 11.39 16.12
N LYS A 148 0.98 11.15 16.02
CA LYS A 148 0.13 10.58 17.08
C LYS A 148 0.27 9.05 17.21
N PHE A 149 0.96 8.39 16.30
CA PHE A 149 1.12 6.93 16.22
C PHE A 149 2.61 6.58 16.06
N PRO A 150 3.44 6.75 17.11
CA PRO A 150 4.90 6.62 17.00
C PRO A 150 5.37 5.22 16.58
N LYS A 151 4.69 4.13 17.01
CA LYS A 151 5.08 2.77 16.60
C LYS A 151 4.72 2.51 15.14
N LEU A 152 3.57 2.99 14.70
CA LEU A 152 3.13 2.94 13.31
C LEU A 152 4.07 3.74 12.40
N ASP A 153 4.49 4.93 12.83
CA ASP A 153 5.39 5.78 12.05
C ASP A 153 6.80 5.18 11.92
N ALA A 154 7.29 4.56 13.00
CA ALA A 154 8.54 3.80 13.01
C ALA A 154 8.48 2.56 12.10
N TRP A 155 7.39 1.78 12.18
CA TRP A 155 7.15 0.64 11.29
C TRP A 155 7.11 1.07 9.81
N ARG A 156 6.42 2.19 9.51
CA ARG A 156 6.38 2.77 8.17
C ARG A 156 7.80 3.16 7.72
N ALA A 157 8.57 3.84 8.56
CA ALA A 157 9.94 4.25 8.23
C ALA A 157 10.85 3.05 7.95
N GLN A 158 10.76 2.00 8.78
CA GLN A 158 11.51 0.76 8.61
C GLN A 158 11.22 0.08 7.28
N ILE A 159 9.93 -0.02 6.89
CA ILE A 159 9.54 -0.61 5.60
C ILE A 159 9.99 0.29 4.44
N GLU A 160 9.78 1.60 4.56
CA GLU A 160 10.19 2.59 3.55
C GLU A 160 11.69 2.51 3.28
N ALA A 161 12.53 2.30 4.30
CA ALA A 161 13.99 2.20 4.17
C ALA A 161 14.49 0.94 3.43
N ARG A 162 13.63 -0.06 3.15
CA ARG A 162 14.06 -1.31 2.50
C ARG A 162 14.47 -1.03 1.04
N PRO A 163 15.63 -1.52 0.56
CA PRO A 163 16.10 -1.23 -0.81
C PRO A 163 15.11 -1.64 -1.91
N ALA A 164 14.41 -2.77 -1.73
CA ALA A 164 13.39 -3.22 -2.68
C ALA A 164 12.13 -2.31 -2.67
N VAL A 165 11.78 -1.74 -1.51
CA VAL A 165 10.67 -0.80 -1.39
C VAL A 165 11.05 0.51 -2.06
N GLN A 166 12.22 1.08 -1.75
CA GLN A 166 12.74 2.28 -2.41
C GLN A 166 12.75 2.15 -3.94
N LYS A 167 13.24 1.02 -4.47
CA LYS A 167 13.22 0.75 -5.90
C LYS A 167 11.80 0.76 -6.49
N GLY A 168 10.82 0.27 -5.73
CA GLY A 168 9.42 0.28 -6.14
C GLY A 168 8.75 1.66 -6.02
N LEU A 169 9.10 2.44 -5.01
CA LEU A 169 8.59 3.81 -4.81
C LEU A 169 9.07 4.77 -5.89
N LEU A 170 10.30 4.57 -6.39
CA LEU A 170 10.91 5.37 -7.44
C LEU A 170 10.52 4.90 -8.85
N ALA A 171 9.78 3.81 -8.99
CA ALA A 171 9.32 3.37 -10.30
C ALA A 171 8.06 4.17 -10.73
N PRO A 172 7.97 4.60 -12.01
CA PRO A 172 8.86 4.25 -13.12
C PRO A 172 9.97 5.26 -13.43
N ASN A 173 9.84 6.51 -12.99
CA ASN A 173 10.61 7.65 -13.50
C ASN A 173 11.66 8.19 -12.52
N GLY A 174 11.92 7.48 -11.43
CA GLY A 174 12.86 7.89 -10.39
C GLY A 174 12.29 8.89 -9.38
N GLU A 175 10.98 9.19 -9.43
CA GLU A 175 10.38 10.22 -8.59
C GLU A 175 9.39 9.66 -7.58
N ASP A 176 9.46 10.17 -6.35
CA ASP A 176 8.51 9.82 -5.29
C ASP A 176 7.58 10.98 -4.96
N GLN A 177 6.36 10.91 -5.48
CA GLN A 177 5.35 11.97 -5.30
C GLN A 177 4.96 12.18 -3.84
N ILE A 178 4.97 11.12 -3.02
CA ILE A 178 4.60 11.24 -1.60
C ILE A 178 5.67 12.00 -0.82
N VAL A 179 6.95 11.83 -1.14
CA VAL A 179 8.04 12.60 -0.52
C VAL A 179 7.93 14.08 -0.88
N LYS A 180 7.75 14.39 -2.19
CA LYS A 180 7.54 15.76 -2.66
C LYS A 180 6.40 16.46 -1.90
N TRP A 181 5.31 15.73 -1.61
CA TRP A 181 4.18 16.26 -0.86
C TRP A 181 4.41 16.37 0.65
N ARG A 182 5.21 15.49 1.25
CA ARG A 182 5.59 15.62 2.66
C ARG A 182 6.42 16.88 2.90
N GLU A 183 7.25 17.24 1.93
CA GLU A 183 8.09 18.45 1.97
C GLU A 183 7.30 19.72 1.62
N ASN A 184 6.37 19.64 0.66
CA ASN A 184 5.49 20.74 0.27
C ASN A 184 4.03 20.27 0.08
N PRO A 185 3.15 20.54 1.07
CA PRO A 185 1.73 20.15 1.00
C PRO A 185 0.95 20.77 -0.16
N ASP A 186 1.45 21.89 -0.70
CA ASP A 186 0.83 22.69 -1.76
C ASP A 186 1.38 22.36 -3.16
N VAL A 187 2.28 21.38 -3.29
CA VAL A 187 2.67 20.86 -4.62
C VAL A 187 1.42 20.43 -5.38
N ASP A 188 1.33 20.89 -6.63
CA ASP A 188 0.18 20.62 -7.48
C ASP A 188 0.02 19.12 -7.72
N ASP A 189 -1.22 18.65 -7.72
CA ASP A 189 -1.51 17.25 -7.97
C ASP A 189 -1.57 17.04 -9.49
N PRO A 190 -0.60 16.32 -10.08
CA PRO A 190 -0.54 16.14 -11.54
C PRO A 190 -1.75 15.37 -12.09
N PHE A 191 -2.58 14.77 -11.23
CA PHE A 191 -3.80 14.06 -11.61
C PHE A 191 -5.09 14.87 -11.39
N LYS A 192 -5.02 16.03 -10.71
CA LYS A 192 -6.17 16.89 -10.44
C LYS A 192 -6.76 17.52 -11.71
N SER A 193 -5.92 17.78 -12.71
CA SER A 193 -6.31 18.38 -13.99
C SER A 193 -6.84 17.37 -15.02
N ARG A 194 -6.64 16.06 -14.81
CA ARG A 194 -6.91 15.01 -15.83
C ARG A 194 -8.33 14.41 -15.83
N GLY A 195 -9.23 14.88 -14.98
CA GLY A 195 -10.66 14.51 -15.01
C GLY A 195 -10.97 13.05 -14.64
N ASN A 196 -11.95 12.87 -13.74
CA ASN A 196 -12.65 11.63 -13.36
C ASN A 196 -11.84 10.39 -12.87
N TYR A 197 -10.51 10.34 -12.98
CA TYR A 197 -9.67 9.20 -12.53
C TYR A 197 -8.68 9.56 -11.41
N THR A 198 -9.15 10.23 -10.35
CA THR A 198 -8.31 10.78 -9.24
C THR A 198 -7.82 9.77 -8.19
N LEU A 199 -7.96 8.46 -8.43
CA LEU A 199 -7.56 7.43 -7.46
C LEU A 199 -6.28 6.65 -7.85
N LEU A 200 -5.74 6.82 -9.06
CA LEU A 200 -4.63 5.99 -9.56
C LEU A 200 -3.35 5.94 -8.70
N PRO A 201 -2.88 7.03 -8.04
CA PRO A 201 -1.56 7.01 -7.39
C PRO A 201 -1.48 6.09 -6.16
N ILE A 202 -2.55 6.07 -5.36
CA ILE A 202 -2.57 5.34 -4.08
C ILE A 202 -2.66 3.82 -4.30
N PHE A 203 -3.34 3.40 -5.37
CA PHE A 203 -3.48 1.97 -5.71
C PHE A 203 -2.24 1.40 -6.42
N PHE A 204 -1.39 2.23 -7.02
CA PHE A 204 -0.17 1.76 -7.67
C PHE A 204 0.82 1.16 -6.66
N LEU A 205 0.91 1.73 -5.46
CA LEU A 205 1.85 1.31 -4.42
C LEU A 205 1.46 0.01 -3.69
N SER A 206 0.17 -0.35 -3.65
CA SER A 206 -0.31 -1.55 -2.94
C SER A 206 -0.09 -2.88 -3.68
N THR A 207 0.40 -2.84 -4.93
CA THR A 207 0.29 -3.99 -5.85
C THR A 207 1.59 -4.40 -6.52
N VAL A 208 2.71 -3.69 -6.28
CA VAL A 208 3.97 -3.97 -6.99
C VAL A 208 5.01 -4.58 -6.06
N ALA A 209 5.08 -5.91 -6.02
CA ALA A 209 6.23 -6.62 -5.49
C ALA A 209 7.30 -6.73 -6.59
N PHE A 210 8.35 -5.91 -6.52
CA PHE A 210 9.49 -6.02 -7.44
C PHE A 210 10.35 -7.24 -7.07
N ARG A 211 10.59 -8.11 -8.04
CA ARG A 211 11.64 -9.14 -7.98
C ARG A 211 13.01 -8.46 -8.08
N PRO A 212 13.96 -8.71 -7.17
CA PRO A 212 15.37 -8.51 -7.49
C PRO A 212 15.75 -9.60 -8.48
N SER A 213 15.96 -9.26 -9.74
CA SER A 213 16.81 -10.09 -10.57
C SER A 213 18.24 -9.88 -10.06
N HIS A 214 18.93 -11.00 -9.78
CA HIS A 214 20.34 -11.11 -9.37
C HIS A 214 20.59 -11.01 -7.84
N VAL A 215 20.42 -12.14 -7.15
CA VAL A 215 21.38 -12.58 -6.13
C VAL A 215 21.56 -14.09 -6.36
N ALA A 216 22.72 -14.44 -6.92
CA ALA A 216 23.33 -15.76 -6.77
C ALA A 216 24.00 -15.81 -5.41
#